data_AF-A0A8I2K1K9-F1
#
_entry.id   AF-A0A8I2K1K9-F1
#
_cell.length_a   1.000
_cell.length_b   1.000
_cell.length_c   1.000
_cell.angle_alpha   90.00
_cell.angle_beta   90.00
_cell.angle_gamma   90.00
#
_symmetry.space_group_name_H-M   'P 1'
#
loop_
_entity.id
_entity.type
_entity.pdbx_description
1 polymer ?
#
loop_
_entity_poly.entity_id
_entity_poly.type
_entity_poly.pdbx_seq_one_letter_code
_entity_poly.pdbx_strand_id
1 'polypeptide(L)' 'YVELDGPEVPILDGSSAPFVSVLKEAGIVSQGIGQRYMKILNTIEIEEGNKRIRVEPSKNFQIHCL' A
#
# COMPACT_ATOMS: atom_id res chain seq x y z
N TYR A 1 1.44 15.28 -7.75
CA TYR A 1 2.46 15.34 -6.68
C TYR A 1 1.75 15.32 -5.34
N VAL A 2 2.44 14.98 -4.26
CA VAL A 2 1.93 15.14 -2.89
C VAL A 2 2.78 16.23 -2.26
N GLU A 3 2.17 17.36 -1.93
CA GLU A 3 2.85 18.53 -1.37
C GLU A 3 2.52 18.66 0.12
N LEU A 4 3.51 19.04 0.91
CA LEU A 4 3.41 19.16 2.37
C LEU A 4 4.14 20.43 2.80
N ASP A 5 3.47 21.29 3.55
CA ASP A 5 4.08 22.49 4.13
C ASP A 5 4.81 22.17 5.46
N GLY A 6 4.41 21.07 6.11
CA GLY A 6 4.99 20.58 7.37
C GLY A 6 5.90 19.37 7.17
N PRO A 7 6.57 18.91 8.24
CA PRO A 7 7.49 17.77 8.17
C PRO A 7 6.79 16.41 8.03
N GLU A 8 5.48 16.34 8.24
CA GLU A 8 4.72 15.08 8.31
C GLU A 8 3.37 15.18 7.60
N VAL A 9 2.88 14.02 7.15
CA VAL A 9 1.52 13.87 6.61
C VAL A 9 0.53 13.99 7.77
N PRO A 10 -0.58 14.75 7.62
CA PRO A 10 -1.56 14.90 8.68
C PRO A 10 -2.21 13.55 9.05
N ILE A 11 -2.38 13.31 10.35
CA ILE A 11 -2.98 12.08 10.87
C ILE A 11 -4.49 11.96 10.56
N LEU A 12 -5.16 13.10 10.34
CA LEU A 12 -6.61 13.21 10.12
C LEU A 12 -7.39 12.48 11.22
N ASP A 13 -8.13 11.42 10.89
CA ASP A 13 -8.88 10.59 11.84
C ASP A 13 -8.13 9.31 12.25
N GLY A 14 -6.87 9.15 11.86
CA GLY A 14 -6.04 7.96 12.08
C GLY A 14 -6.30 6.82 11.10
N SER A 15 -7.26 6.96 10.19
CA SER A 15 -7.56 6.00 9.13
C SER A 15 -7.13 6.51 7.75
N SER A 16 -7.28 5.68 6.73
CA SER A 16 -7.08 6.10 5.33
C SER A 16 -8.34 6.68 4.67
N ALA A 17 -9.50 6.63 5.34
CA ALA A 17 -10.78 6.99 4.73
C ALA A 17 -10.84 8.44 4.20
N PRO A 18 -10.36 9.47 4.93
CA PRO A 18 -10.37 10.83 4.42
C PRO A 18 -9.57 11.01 3.12
N PHE A 19 -8.39 10.38 3.02
CA PHE A 19 -7.56 10.44 1.81
C PHE A 19 -8.23 9.75 0.62
N VAL A 20 -8.87 8.59 0.85
CA VAL A 20 -9.59 7.86 -0.20
C VAL A 20 -10.74 8.69 -0.75
N SER A 21 -11.46 9.43 0.10
CA SER A 21 -12.56 10.31 -0.34
C SER A 21 -12.07 11.40 -1.29
N VAL A 22 -11.02 12.14 -0.89
CA VAL A 22 -10.46 13.22 -1.73
C VAL A 22 -9.89 12.68 -3.05
N LEU A 23 -9.23 11.52 -3.03
CA LEU A 23 -8.71 10.89 -4.25
C LEU A 23 -9.84 10.46 -5.21
N LYS A 24 -10.97 9.98 -4.67
CA LYS A 24 -12.14 9.64 -5.49
C LYS A 24 -12.78 10.87 -6.12
N GLU A 25 -12.86 11.97 -5.38
CA GLU A 25 -13.37 13.25 -5.88
C GLU A 25 -12.48 13.85 -6.97
N ALA A 26 -11.16 13.79 -6.80
CA ALA A 26 -10.18 14.25 -7.79
C ALA A 26 -10.20 13.41 -9.09
N GLY A 27 -10.59 12.14 -9.00
CA GLY A 27 -10.68 11.22 -10.12
C GLY A 27 -9.32 10.64 -10.55
N ILE A 28 -9.38 9.69 -11.49
CA ILE A 28 -8.20 8.96 -12.00
C ILE A 28 -8.09 9.18 -13.50
N VAL A 29 -6.88 9.46 -13.99
CA VAL A 29 -6.57 9.61 -15.41
C VAL A 29 -5.63 8.48 -15.86
N SER A 30 -6.02 7.76 -16.90
CA SER A 30 -5.19 6.70 -17.49
C SER A 30 -4.01 7.30 -18.27
N GLN A 31 -2.82 6.72 -18.09
CA GLN A 31 -1.59 7.21 -18.71
C GLN A 31 -1.21 6.47 -20.01
N GLY A 32 -2.05 5.54 -20.49
CA GLY A 32 -1.80 4.79 -21.73
C GLY A 32 -0.63 3.80 -21.67
N ILE A 33 -0.02 3.61 -20.50
CA ILE A 33 1.06 2.66 -20.24
C ILE A 33 0.58 1.52 -19.34
N GLY A 34 1.14 0.33 -19.53
CA GLY A 34 0.83 -0.82 -18.70
C GLY A 34 1.32 -0.65 -17.26
N GLN A 35 0.45 -0.93 -16.28
CA GLN A 35 0.83 -0.95 -14.88
C GLN A 35 1.81 -2.11 -14.61
N ARG A 36 2.94 -1.79 -13.98
CA ARG A 36 3.94 -2.78 -13.58
C ARG A 36 3.59 -3.34 -12.20
N TYR A 37 3.63 -4.66 -12.08
CA TYR A 37 3.39 -5.37 -10.83
C TYR A 37 4.65 -6.12 -10.40
N MET A 38 4.90 -6.18 -9.09
CA MET A 38 5.97 -7.00 -8.53
C MET A 38 5.43 -8.40 -8.23
N LYS A 39 5.95 -9.41 -8.94
CA LYS A 39 5.58 -10.81 -8.71
C LYS A 39 6.55 -11.44 -7.72
N ILE A 40 5.99 -12.03 -6.67
CA ILE A 40 6.76 -12.83 -5.70
C ILE A 40 7.08 -14.19 -6.35
N LEU A 41 8.36 -14.48 -6.52
CA LEU A 41 8.83 -15.72 -7.15
C LEU A 41 9.19 -16.80 -6.12
N ASN A 42 9.72 -16.37 -4.97
CA ASN A 42 10.14 -17.23 -3.88
C ASN A 42 9.57 -16.70 -2.57
N THR A 43 9.36 -17.59 -1.60
CA THR A 43 8.93 -17.20 -0.26
C THR A 43 10.07 -16.51 0.48
N ILE A 44 9.75 -15.40 1.14
CA ILE A 44 10.66 -14.64 2.00
C ILE A 44 9.98 -14.50 3.37
N GLU A 45 10.71 -14.81 4.42
CA GLU A 45 10.22 -14.72 5.80
C GLU A 45 11.29 -14.06 6.68
N ILE A 46 10.84 -13.18 7.57
CA ILE A 46 11.67 -12.52 8.57
C ILE A 46 10.97 -12.67 9.92
N GLU A 47 11.73 -13.08 10.92
CA GLU A 47 11.27 -13.23 12.30
C GLU A 47 12.15 -12.38 13.23
N GLU A 48 11.51 -11.64 14.13
CA GLU A 48 12.18 -10.85 15.17
C GLU A 48 11.41 -11.01 16.49
N GLY A 49 11.97 -11.80 17.41
CA GLY A 49 11.33 -12.13 18.68
C GLY A 49 9.98 -12.83 18.48
N ASN A 50 8.89 -12.16 18.83
CA ASN A 50 7.52 -12.65 18.68
C ASN A 50 6.80 -12.09 17.43
N LYS A 51 7.51 -11.38 16.55
CA LYS A 51 6.96 -10.81 15.32
C LYS A 51 7.44 -11.59 14.11
N ARG A 52 6.56 -11.77 13.14
CA ARG A 52 6.87 -12.44 11.88
C ARG A 52 6.21 -11.72 10.70
N ILE A 53 6.95 -11.61 9.60
CA ILE A 53 6.43 -11.18 8.30
C ILE A 53 6.84 -12.22 7.26
N ARG A 54 5.87 -12.68 6.48
CA ARG A 54 6.07 -13.66 5.41
C ARG A 54 5.37 -13.18 4.14
N VAL A 55 6.07 -13.28 3.02
CA VAL A 55 5.51 -13.04 1.69
C VAL A 55 5.80 -14.26 0.83
N GLU A 56 4.77 -14.79 0.16
CA GLU A 56 4.88 -16.02 -0.62
C GLU A 56 4.25 -15.89 -2.01
N PRO A 57 4.68 -16.71 -3.00
CA PRO A 57 4.10 -16.69 -4.33
C PRO A 57 2.60 -16.99 -4.32
N SER A 58 1.80 -16.10 -4.90
CA SER A 58 0.35 -16.27 -5.03
C SER A 58 -0.16 -15.76 -6.38
N LYS A 59 -1.28 -16.32 -6.84
CA LYS A 59 -2.02 -15.82 -8.02
C LYS A 59 -2.87 -14.59 -7.67
N ASN A 60 -3.21 -14.42 -6.40
CA ASN A 60 -4.10 -13.36 -5.90
C ASN A 60 -3.37 -12.48 -4.89
N PHE A 61 -3.71 -11.18 -4.87
CA PHE A 61 -3.26 -10.30 -3.79
C PHE A 61 -4.10 -10.55 -2.54
N GLN A 62 -3.46 -10.97 -1.45
CA GLN A 62 -4.09 -11.24 -0.16
C GLN A 62 -3.15 -10.82 0.96
N ILE A 63 -3.72 -10.31 2.05
CA ILE A 63 -3.00 -9.97 3.27
C ILE A 63 -3.70 -10.70 4.41
N HIS A 64 -2.90 -11.43 5.20
CA HIS A 64 -3.35 -12.11 6.41
C HIS A 64 -2.57 -11.53 7.59
N CYS A 65 -3.28 -11.13 8.64
CA CYS A 65 -2.69 -10.58 9.86
C CYS A 65 -3.27 -11.36 11.05
N LEU A 66 -2.39 -11.91 11.88
CA LEU A 66 -2.73 -12.72 13.07
C LEU A 66 -1.99 -12.16 14.28
#